data_AF-A0AAU5IT18-F1
#
_entry.id   AF-A0AAU5IT18-F1
#
_cell.length_a   1.000
_cell.length_b   1.000
_cell.length_c   1.000
_cell.angle_alpha   90.00
_cell.angle_beta   90.00
_cell.angle_gamma   90.00
#
_symmetry.space_group_name_H-M   'P 1'
#
loop_
_entity.id
_entity.type
_entity.pdbx_description
1 polymer ?
#
loop_
_entity_poly.entity_id
_entity_poly.type
_entity_poly.pdbx_seq_one_letter_code
_entity_poly.pdbx_strand_id
1 'polypeptide(L)'
;MSVSLYYSAHRAAPLTEAESSAIECVVAAHTTSFPYDDEESLYLYELSDDGPEERVAGATKMPSDFDRLMPVLTHLLHSVTELRRVLSDAEWAVHMDDIDIPWDEAEGYSLSGMNERRK
;
A
#
# COMPACT_ATOMS: atom_id res chain seq x y z
N MET A 1 4.35 -19.12 9.56
CA MET A 1 3.49 -18.42 8.58
C MET A 1 3.63 -16.95 8.88
N SER A 2 4.10 -16.15 7.93
CA SER A 2 4.23 -14.71 8.10
C SER A 2 3.06 -14.03 7.40
N VAL A 3 2.48 -13.04 8.06
CA VAL A 3 1.42 -12.20 7.51
C VAL A 3 2.06 -11.12 6.64
N SER A 4 1.45 -10.82 5.50
CA SER A 4 1.90 -9.73 4.62
C SER A 4 0.74 -8.84 4.23
N LEU A 5 1.02 -7.54 4.08
CA LEU A 5 0.09 -6.58 3.50
C LEU A 5 0.38 -6.47 2.02
N TYR A 6 -0.66 -6.64 1.21
CA TYR A 6 -0.64 -6.56 -0.23
C TYR A 6 -1.48 -5.38 -0.68
N TYR A 7 -0.95 -4.59 -1.60
CA TYR A 7 -1.65 -3.46 -2.20
C TYR A 7 -1.40 -3.44 -3.70
N SER A 8 -2.46 -3.15 -4.44
CA SER A 8 -2.40 -3.01 -5.89
C SER A 8 -3.36 -1.94 -6.37
N ALA A 9 -2.90 -1.10 -7.28
CA ALA A 9 -3.67 -0.13 -8.02
C ALA A 9 -3.68 -0.53 -9.49
N HIS A 10 -4.88 -0.53 -10.07
CA HIS A 10 -5.12 -0.90 -11.46
C HIS A 10 -5.70 0.29 -12.22
N ARG A 11 -5.09 0.68 -13.33
CA ARG A 11 -5.63 1.72 -14.20
C ARG A 11 -5.34 1.46 -15.68
N ALA A 12 -6.26 1.90 -16.53
CA ALA A 12 -6.12 1.77 -17.98
C ALA A 12 -5.19 2.84 -18.61
N ALA A 13 -4.90 3.92 -17.90
CA ALA A 13 -4.00 4.97 -18.37
C ALA A 13 -2.57 4.75 -17.83
N PRO A 14 -1.52 5.03 -18.60
CA PRO A 14 -0.14 5.01 -18.08
C PRO A 14 0.05 6.09 -17.01
N LEU A 15 1.01 5.91 -16.11
CA LEU A 15 1.40 6.94 -15.15
C LEU A 15 2.00 8.14 -15.89
N THR A 16 1.56 9.33 -15.53
CA THR A 16 2.19 10.58 -15.96
C THR A 16 3.48 10.81 -15.16
N GLU A 17 4.42 11.57 -15.72
CA GLU A 17 5.66 11.93 -15.02
C GLU A 17 5.40 12.61 -13.67
N ALA A 18 4.33 13.41 -13.57
CA ALA A 18 3.91 14.05 -12.33
C ALA A 18 3.43 13.04 -11.29
N GLU A 19 2.65 12.03 -11.71
CA GLU A 19 2.17 10.96 -10.83
C GLU A 19 3.34 10.08 -10.37
N SER A 20 4.23 9.68 -11.27
CA SER A 20 5.43 8.90 -10.92
C SER A 20 6.31 9.65 -9.91
N SER A 21 6.56 10.95 -10.14
CA SER A 21 7.34 11.77 -9.20
C SER A 21 6.63 11.94 -7.86
N ALA A 22 5.30 12.06 -7.85
CA ALA A 22 4.52 12.12 -6.62
C ALA A 22 4.57 10.78 -5.85
N ILE A 23 4.47 9.64 -6.53
CA ILE A 23 4.63 8.30 -5.94
C ILE A 23 6.02 8.17 -5.31
N GLU A 24 7.08 8.51 -6.05
CA GLU A 24 8.45 8.48 -5.53
C GLU A 24 8.62 9.36 -4.30
N CYS A 25 8.02 10.56 -4.30
CA CYS A 25 8.02 11.46 -3.16
C CYS A 25 7.33 10.85 -1.93
N VAL A 26 6.16 10.22 -2.11
CA VAL A 26 5.43 9.51 -1.06
C VAL A 26 6.29 8.35 -0.52
N VAL A 27 6.84 7.51 -1.39
CA VAL A 27 7.70 6.37 -0.98
C VAL A 27 8.92 6.87 -0.19
N ALA A 28 9.60 7.92 -0.66
CA ALA A 28 10.75 8.49 0.01
C ALA A 28 10.41 9.09 1.38
N ALA A 29 9.31 9.84 1.47
CA ALA A 29 8.83 10.41 2.73
C ALA A 29 8.47 9.32 3.75
N HIS A 30 7.79 8.26 3.30
CA HIS A 30 7.40 7.15 4.16
C HIS A 30 8.55 6.26 4.57
N THR A 31 9.56 6.09 3.71
CA THR A 31 10.80 5.39 4.06
C THR A 31 11.59 6.19 5.10
N THR A 32 11.69 7.50 4.92
CA THR A 32 12.43 8.38 5.85
C THR A 32 11.76 8.48 7.22
N SER A 33 10.43 8.43 7.27
CA SER A 33 9.65 8.48 8.51
C SER A 33 9.41 7.12 9.15
N PHE A 34 9.90 6.04 8.53
CA PHE A 34 9.69 4.68 9.04
C PHE A 34 10.51 4.49 10.33
N PRO A 35 9.87 4.06 11.43
CA PRO A 35 10.51 4.08 12.75
C PRO A 35 11.50 2.92 12.99
N TYR A 36 11.61 1.96 12.07
CA TYR A 36 12.41 0.75 12.24
C TYR A 36 13.33 0.52 11.04
N ASP A 37 14.65 0.56 11.25
CA ASP A 37 15.62 0.30 10.19
C ASP A 37 15.74 -1.20 9.81
N ASP A 38 15.26 -2.09 10.68
CA ASP A 38 15.36 -3.55 10.55
C ASP A 38 14.09 -4.23 10.01
N GLU A 39 13.01 -3.48 9.82
CA GLU A 39 11.74 -3.99 9.30
C GLU A 39 11.55 -3.58 7.83
N GLU A 40 10.74 -4.33 7.08
CA GLU A 40 10.39 -3.95 5.71
C GLU A 40 9.43 -2.75 5.73
N SER A 41 9.78 -1.70 4.97
CA SER A 41 8.92 -0.55 4.73
C SER A 41 8.02 -0.77 3.50
N LEU A 42 7.36 0.29 3.03
CA LEU A 42 6.56 0.27 1.80
C LEU A 42 7.43 -0.17 0.61
N TYR A 43 7.11 -1.32 0.02
CA TYR A 43 7.82 -1.87 -1.12
C TYR A 43 6.90 -1.98 -2.34
N LEU A 44 7.25 -1.30 -3.43
CA LEU A 44 6.54 -1.42 -4.71
C LEU A 44 7.33 -2.36 -5.62
N TYR A 45 6.63 -3.25 -6.31
CA TYR A 45 7.18 -4.00 -7.43
C TYR A 45 7.55 -3.03 -8.54
N GLU A 46 8.63 -3.35 -9.27
CA GLU A 46 9.01 -2.58 -10.44
C GLU A 46 7.82 -2.52 -11.40
N LEU A 47 7.43 -1.30 -11.77
CA LEU A 47 6.35 -1.04 -12.73
C LEU A 47 6.72 -1.77 -14.02
N SER A 48 6.02 -2.87 -14.27
CA SER A 48 6.29 -3.73 -15.41
C SER A 48 5.42 -3.22 -16.56
N ASP A 49 6.03 -2.71 -17.63
CA ASP A 49 5.38 -2.27 -18.88
C ASP A 49 4.82 -3.48 -19.69
N ASP A 50 4.44 -4.56 -19.02
CA ASP A 50 4.09 -5.86 -19.62
C ASP A 50 2.61 -5.91 -20.05
N GLY A 51 1.94 -4.76 -20.20
CA GLY A 51 0.56 -4.69 -20.65
C GLY A 51 0.04 -3.28 -20.94
N PRO A 52 -1.13 -3.15 -21.60
CA PRO A 52 -1.78 -1.87 -21.87
C PRO A 52 -2.38 -1.20 -20.62
N GLU A 53 -2.31 -1.87 -19.46
CA GLU A 53 -2.82 -1.41 -18.17
C GLU A 53 -1.63 -1.23 -17.23
N GLU A 54 -1.53 -0.06 -16.63
CA GLU A 54 -0.48 0.25 -15.67
C GLU A 54 -0.90 -0.29 -14.29
N ARG A 55 0.02 -1.05 -13.68
CA ARG A 55 -0.23 -1.72 -12.40
C ARG A 55 0.83 -1.33 -11.40
N VAL A 56 0.42 -0.53 -10.41
CA VAL A 56 1.22 -0.26 -9.23
C VAL A 56 0.89 -1.33 -8.21
N ALA A 57 1.82 -2.23 -7.91
CA ALA A 57 1.58 -3.27 -6.93
C ALA A 57 2.76 -3.41 -5.98
N GLY A 58 2.51 -3.93 -4.78
CA GLY A 58 3.54 -4.14 -3.79
C GLY A 58 3.07 -5.01 -2.65
N ALA A 59 4.06 -5.49 -1.88
CA ALA A 59 3.80 -6.24 -0.67
C ALA A 59 4.88 -5.95 0.36
N THR A 60 4.45 -5.81 1.60
CA THR A 60 5.34 -5.63 2.74
C THR A 60 5.04 -6.72 3.77
N LYS A 61 6.08 -7.43 4.21
CA LYS A 61 5.94 -8.44 5.25
C LYS A 61 5.73 -7.77 6.61
N MET A 62 4.77 -8.28 7.37
CA MET A 62 4.50 -7.75 8.71
C MET A 62 5.55 -8.23 9.72
N PRO A 63 5.91 -7.39 10.71
CA PRO A 63 6.72 -7.81 11.84
C PRO A 63 6.07 -9.00 12.56
N SER A 64 6.89 -9.94 13.01
CA SER A 64 6.42 -11.05 13.86
C SER A 64 6.23 -10.62 15.32
N ASP A 65 6.85 -9.49 15.69
CA ASP A 65 6.71 -8.87 17.01
C ASP A 65 5.40 -8.07 17.08
N PHE A 66 4.50 -8.47 17.97
CA PHE A 66 3.20 -7.82 18.16
C PHE A 66 3.31 -6.36 18.62
N ASP A 67 4.35 -6.00 19.36
CA ASP A 67 4.54 -4.62 19.83
C ASP A 67 4.91 -3.69 18.67
N ARG A 68 5.49 -4.23 17.59
CA ARG A 68 5.86 -3.50 16.37
C ARG A 68 4.82 -3.59 15.26
N LEU A 69 4.04 -4.67 15.25
CA LEU A 69 3.02 -4.94 14.24
C LEU A 69 2.06 -3.76 14.05
N MET A 70 1.48 -3.25 15.15
CA MET A 70 0.47 -2.20 15.09
C MET A 70 1.02 -0.85 14.58
N PRO A 71 2.18 -0.36 15.08
CA PRO A 71 2.83 0.82 14.51
C PRO A 71 3.18 0.67 13.03
N VAL A 72 3.79 -0.45 12.63
CA VAL A 72 4.20 -0.69 11.23
C VAL A 72 2.99 -0.75 10.31
N LEU A 73 1.96 -1.51 10.69
CA LEU A 73 0.75 -1.64 9.89
C LEU A 73 0.03 -0.29 9.75
N THR A 74 -0.06 0.49 10.83
CA THR A 74 -0.66 1.84 10.77
C THR A 74 0.11 2.75 9.81
N HIS A 75 1.44 2.72 9.88
CA HIS A 75 2.30 3.50 8.97
C HIS A 75 2.11 3.09 7.51
N LEU A 76 2.05 1.78 7.25
CA LEU A 76 1.85 1.25 5.91
C LEU A 76 0.47 1.61 5.36
N LEU A 77 -0.61 1.48 6.14
CA LEU A 77 -1.95 1.86 5.70
C LEU A 77 -2.05 3.37 5.40
N HIS A 78 -1.37 4.21 6.19
CA HIS A 78 -1.26 5.63 5.89
C HIS A 78 -0.47 5.88 4.60
N SER A 79 0.61 5.13 4.38
CA SER A 79 1.42 5.23 3.16
C SER A 79 0.61 4.88 1.91
N VAL A 80 -0.15 3.79 1.97
CA VAL A 80 -1.03 3.34 0.87
C VAL A 80 -2.21 4.32 0.69
N THR A 81 -2.68 4.96 1.75
CA THR A 81 -3.70 6.02 1.67
C THR A 81 -3.21 7.22 0.87
N GLU A 82 -2.00 7.70 1.15
CA GLU A 82 -1.39 8.81 0.41
C GLU A 82 -1.12 8.41 -1.05
N LEU A 83 -0.64 7.19 -1.31
CA LEU A 83 -0.50 6.68 -2.67
C LEU A 83 -1.83 6.65 -3.43
N ARG A 84 -2.91 6.19 -2.79
CA ARG A 84 -4.25 6.19 -3.40
C ARG A 84 -4.76 7.58 -3.69
N ARG A 85 -4.44 8.57 -2.87
CA ARG A 85 -4.79 9.98 -3.13
C ARG A 85 -4.04 10.55 -4.32
N VAL A 86 -2.80 10.12 -4.55
CA VAL A 86 -2.04 10.47 -5.78
C VAL A 86 -2.67 9.82 -7.01
N LEU A 87 -3.09 8.55 -6.91
CA LEU A 87 -3.73 7.80 -7.99
C LEU A 87 -5.22 7.60 -7.73
N SER A 88 -5.97 8.70 -7.62
CA SER A 88 -7.40 8.67 -7.32
C SER A 88 -8.23 8.01 -8.43
N ASP A 89 -7.74 8.02 -9.66
CA ASP A 89 -8.40 7.42 -10.83
C ASP A 89 -8.09 5.93 -11.00
N ALA A 90 -7.32 5.32 -10.10
CA ALA A 90 -7.01 3.90 -10.12
C ALA A 90 -7.96 3.10 -9.23
N GLU A 91 -8.23 1.86 -9.63
CA GLU A 91 -8.93 0.89 -8.80
C GLU A 91 -7.94 0.25 -7.83
N TRP A 92 -8.14 0.48 -6.54
CA TRP A 92 -7.25 -0.03 -5.50
C TRP A 92 -7.83 -1.24 -4.77
N ALA A 93 -6.98 -2.23 -4.53
CA ALA A 93 -7.24 -3.36 -3.66
C ALA A 93 -6.14 -3.46 -2.60
N VAL A 94 -6.52 -3.48 -1.33
CA VAL A 94 -5.61 -3.63 -0.19
C VAL A 94 -6.10 -4.79 0.67
N HIS A 95 -5.23 -5.75 0.91
CA HIS A 95 -5.55 -6.93 1.70
C HIS A 95 -4.36 -7.40 2.52
N MET A 96 -4.66 -7.98 3.67
CA MET A 96 -3.69 -8.61 4.55
C MET A 96 -4.03 -10.10 4.62
N ASP A 97 -3.26 -10.92 3.94
CA ASP A 97 -3.60 -12.33 3.65
C ASP A 97 -5.05 -12.49 3.15
N ASP A 98 -5.94 -13.07 3.98
CA ASP A 98 -7.36 -13.32 3.68
C ASP A 98 -8.32 -12.20 4.14
N ILE A 99 -7.78 -11.08 4.63
CA ILE A 99 -8.55 -9.96 5.16
C ILE A 99 -8.52 -8.80 4.16
N ASP A 100 -9.69 -8.33 3.74
CA ASP A 100 -9.81 -7.09 2.96
C ASP A 100 -9.81 -5.87 3.86
N ILE A 101 -9.13 -4.83 3.39
CA ILE A 101 -9.13 -3.52 4.02
C ILE A 101 -9.87 -2.55 3.08
N PRO A 102 -11.15 -2.27 3.33
CA PRO A 102 -11.92 -1.35 2.52
C PRO A 102 -11.40 0.07 2.69
N TRP A 103 -11.62 0.85 1.64
CA TRP A 103 -11.36 2.28 1.64
C TRP A 103 -12.47 3.03 2.34
N ASP A 104 -12.09 3.96 3.20
CA ASP A 104 -12.97 5.00 3.75
C ASP A 104 -12.59 6.36 3.16
N GLU A 105 -13.56 7.14 2.68
CA GLU A 105 -13.29 8.44 2.05
C GLU A 105 -12.78 9.50 3.05
N ALA A 106 -13.13 9.38 4.34
CA ALA A 106 -12.70 10.31 5.37
C ALA A 106 -11.35 9.90 5.99
N GLU A 107 -11.21 8.62 6.33
CA GLU A 107 -10.08 8.10 7.10
C GLU A 107 -9.02 7.41 6.22
N GLY A 108 -9.36 7.01 4.99
CA GLY A 108 -8.50 6.19 4.13
C GLY A 108 -8.51 4.72 4.49
N TYR A 109 -7.39 4.02 4.30
CA TYR A 109 -7.25 2.64 4.77
C TYR A 109 -6.97 2.62 6.28
N SER A 110 -7.77 1.88 7.04
CA SER A 110 -7.62 1.77 8.49
C SER A 110 -7.97 0.38 8.99
N LEU A 111 -7.48 0.04 10.18
CA LEU A 111 -7.75 -1.26 10.81
C LEU A 111 -9.22 -1.45 11.18
N SER A 112 -9.92 -0.35 11.50
CA SER A 112 -11.36 -0.37 11.79
C SER A 112 -12.19 -0.84 10.59
N GLY A 113 -11.66 -0.73 9.37
CA GLY A 113 -12.32 -1.19 8.16
C GLY A 113 -12.19 -2.69 7.88
N MET A 114 -11.27 -3.40 8.53
CA MET A 114 -10.91 -4.78 8.17
C MET A 114 -12.10 -5.74 8.19
N ASN A 115 -12.29 -6.50 7.12
CA ASN A 115 -13.33 -7.53 7.02
C ASN A 115 -12.78 -8.82 6.40
N GLU A 116 -13.24 -9.97 6.87
CA GLU A 116 -12.88 -11.27 6.28
C GLU A 116 -13.40 -11.38 4.84
N ARG A 117 -12.55 -11.83 3.91
CA ARG A 117 -12.98 -12.19 2.55
C ARG A 117 -13.95 -13.36 2.62
N ARG A 118 -15.25 -13.08 2.56
CA ARG A 118 -16.25 -14.13 2.36
C ARG A 118 -16.14 -14.65 0.93
N LYS A 119 -15.65 -15.89 0.81
CA LYS A 119 -15.53 -16.63 -0.45
C LYS A 119 -16.86 -17.27 -0.87
#